data_AF-A0A9D9QCI9-F1
#
_entry.id   AF-A0A9D9QCI9-F1
#
_cell.length_a   1.000
_cell.length_b   1.000
_cell.length_c   1.000
_cell.angle_alpha   90.00
_cell.angle_beta   90.00
_cell.angle_gamma   90.00
#
_symmetry.space_group_name_H-M   'P 1'
#
loop_
_entity.id
_entity.type
_entity.pdbx_description
1 polymer ?
#
loop_
_entity_poly.entity_id
_entity_poly.type
_entity_poly.pdbx_seq_one_letter_code
_entity_poly.pdbx_strand_id
1 'polypeptide(L)'
;MDTETQEMFIAQLRQKVEETFGQEIKTPKDFENLSQAVSDSTKNYISATTFKRMWGYLTEPVTPRKTTLDVLAQYVGYKDWDAFTQKEPDTPSYSSAPPVRKSGLSRVFLIVLLVALVCLIGLLLLRNCRMSNRLTSITDSLETVTNDKYVIRLGQTFSTYDDYLNLFGITPDDRPWAQPLPGHPEICIWGPEFHNAHWHNDGNPDSLMPTITEYWYVEGADPETVRLRNIDHYTYLRYRKELRVTFMKGLRDSTFTFLGLYSMDHQLSDTNRIVWQRVAEECDLTHLDYLEQLRR
;
A
#
# COMPACT_ATOMS: atom_id res chain seq x y z
N MET A 1 -28.87 14.70 21.46
CA MET A 1 -28.43 15.07 20.10
C MET A 1 -29.19 14.18 19.15
N ASP A 2 -29.95 14.72 18.21
CA ASP A 2 -30.59 13.89 17.18
C ASP A 2 -29.53 13.33 16.21
N THR A 3 -29.89 12.26 15.49
CA THR A 3 -28.98 11.51 14.61
C THR A 3 -28.39 12.38 13.49
N GLU A 4 -29.17 13.29 12.92
CA GLU A 4 -28.74 14.18 11.84
C GLU A 4 -27.68 15.18 12.34
N THR A 5 -27.91 15.77 13.52
CA THR A 5 -26.94 16.64 14.16
C THR A 5 -25.66 15.88 14.50
N GLN A 6 -25.74 14.64 15.00
CA GLN A 6 -24.56 13.84 15.32
C GLN A 6 -23.71 13.52 14.08
N GLU A 7 -24.32 13.11 12.97
CA GLU A 7 -23.61 12.85 11.70
C GLU A 7 -22.89 14.10 11.18
N MET A 8 -23.52 15.27 11.29
CA MET A 8 -22.91 16.55 10.92
C MET A 8 -21.62 16.82 11.71
N PHE A 9 -21.61 16.63 13.03
CA PHE A 9 -20.39 16.82 13.82
C PHE A 9 -19.34 15.75 13.56
N ILE A 10 -19.73 14.50 13.27
CA ILE A 10 -18.78 13.45 12.87
C ILE A 10 -18.11 13.82 11.53
N ALA A 11 -18.86 14.39 10.58
CA ALA A 11 -18.30 14.93 9.36
C ALA A 11 -17.29 16.06 9.62
N GLN A 12 -17.62 17.03 10.48
CA GLN A 12 -16.70 18.11 10.86
C GLN A 12 -15.44 17.60 11.58
N LEU A 13 -15.59 16.57 12.43
CA LEU A 13 -14.46 15.96 13.12
C LEU A 13 -13.53 15.27 12.13
N ARG A 14 -14.05 14.53 11.15
CA ARG A 14 -13.25 13.90 10.09
C ARG A 14 -12.45 14.95 9.32
N GLN A 15 -13.08 16.05 8.94
CA GLN A 15 -12.39 17.15 8.25
C GLN A 15 -11.26 17.74 9.10
N LYS A 16 -11.51 18.08 10.37
CA LYS A 16 -10.46 18.59 11.27
C LYS A 16 -9.34 17.59 11.53
N VAL A 17 -9.65 16.29 11.52
CA VAL A 17 -8.65 15.23 11.61
C VAL A 17 -7.75 15.24 10.39
N GLU A 18 -8.30 15.35 9.17
CA GLU A 18 -7.51 15.47 7.93
C GLU A 18 -6.66 16.75 7.91
N GLU A 19 -7.20 17.87 8.37
CA GLU A 19 -6.45 19.13 8.53
C GLU A 19 -5.29 18.98 9.52
N THR A 20 -5.51 18.33 10.65
CA THR A 20 -4.48 18.08 11.68
C THR A 20 -3.44 17.06 11.20
N PHE A 21 -3.88 16.06 10.45
CA PHE A 21 -3.04 15.02 9.87
C PHE A 21 -2.21 15.54 8.69
N GLY A 22 -2.68 16.58 8.00
CA GLY A 22 -1.97 17.26 6.91
C GLY A 22 -2.20 16.66 5.54
N GLN A 23 -3.12 15.69 5.39
CA GLN A 23 -3.52 15.12 4.11
C GLN A 23 -4.93 14.52 4.17
N GLU A 24 -5.59 14.40 3.01
CA GLU A 24 -6.84 13.65 2.87
C GLU A 24 -6.61 12.15 3.04
N ILE A 25 -7.58 11.43 3.62
CA ILE A 25 -7.45 10.00 3.92
C ILE A 25 -8.26 9.19 2.90
N LYS A 26 -7.59 8.48 1.99
CA LYS A 26 -8.25 7.78 0.88
C LYS A 26 -7.88 6.31 0.75
N THR A 27 -6.66 5.95 1.13
CA THR A 27 -6.10 4.61 0.89
C THR A 27 -6.03 3.80 2.19
N PRO A 28 -5.95 2.46 2.11
CA PRO A 28 -5.64 1.61 3.27
C PRO A 28 -4.44 2.09 4.08
N LYS A 29 -3.42 2.61 3.41
CA LYS A 29 -2.19 3.09 4.05
C LYS A 29 -2.41 4.39 4.83
N ASP A 30 -3.23 5.30 4.33
CA ASP A 30 -3.58 6.53 5.05
C ASP A 30 -4.25 6.22 6.39
N PHE A 31 -5.07 5.17 6.45
CA PHE A 31 -5.71 4.74 7.71
C PHE A 31 -4.71 4.14 8.71
N GLU A 32 -3.67 3.45 8.25
CA GLU A 32 -2.58 2.96 9.11
C GLU A 32 -1.76 4.14 9.65
N ASN A 33 -1.41 5.08 8.78
CA ASN A 33 -0.65 6.26 9.16
C ASN A 33 -1.43 7.15 10.13
N LEU A 34 -2.74 7.35 9.90
CA LEU A 34 -3.61 8.05 10.84
C LEU A 34 -3.67 7.34 12.20
N SER A 35 -3.76 6.00 12.18
CA SER A 35 -3.76 5.19 13.41
C SER A 35 -2.52 5.43 14.26
N GLN A 36 -1.35 5.47 13.62
CA GLN A 36 -0.11 5.77 14.28
C GLN A 36 -0.08 7.21 14.81
N ALA A 37 -0.43 8.19 13.97
CA ALA A 37 -0.43 9.62 14.34
C ALA A 37 -1.35 9.93 15.53
N VAL A 38 -2.56 9.37 15.54
CA VAL A 38 -3.51 9.50 16.65
C VAL A 38 -2.95 8.85 17.91
N SER A 39 -2.34 7.67 17.79
CA SER A 39 -1.75 6.98 18.94
C SER A 39 -0.57 7.75 19.53
N ASP A 40 0.27 8.36 18.70
CA ASP A 40 1.44 9.10 19.14
C ASP A 40 1.05 10.40 19.87
N SER A 41 0.04 11.08 19.36
CA SER A 41 -0.47 12.34 19.92
C SER A 41 -1.29 12.14 21.20
N THR A 42 -2.22 11.18 21.20
CA THR A 42 -3.21 11.02 22.28
C THR A 42 -2.86 9.93 23.29
N LYS A 43 -1.88 9.07 22.98
CA LYS A 43 -1.55 7.83 23.71
C LYS A 43 -2.68 6.79 23.73
N ASN A 44 -3.69 6.95 22.88
CA ASN A 44 -4.78 6.00 22.68
C ASN A 44 -4.76 5.44 21.26
N TYR A 45 -4.90 4.12 21.14
CA TYR A 45 -4.87 3.44 19.84
C TYR A 45 -6.28 3.25 19.27
N ILE A 46 -6.47 3.66 18.01
CA ILE A 46 -7.65 3.33 17.20
C ILE A 46 -7.15 2.57 15.97
N SER A 47 -7.68 1.38 15.71
CA SER A 47 -7.23 0.54 14.59
C SER A 47 -7.56 1.16 13.22
N ALA A 48 -6.72 0.90 12.21
CA ALA A 48 -6.97 1.29 10.82
C ALA A 48 -8.35 0.81 10.31
N THR A 49 -8.78 -0.40 10.69
CA THR A 49 -10.10 -0.94 10.32
C THR A 49 -11.25 -0.13 10.92
N THR A 50 -11.09 0.41 12.14
CA THR A 50 -12.07 1.32 12.74
C THR A 50 -12.15 2.62 11.95
N PHE A 51 -11.03 3.18 11.50
CA PHE A 51 -11.03 4.37 10.67
C PHE A 51 -11.64 4.15 9.29
N LYS A 52 -11.32 3.02 8.63
CA LYS A 52 -11.91 2.64 7.34
C LYS A 52 -13.44 2.67 7.39
N ARG A 53 -14.05 2.14 8.45
CA ARG A 53 -15.51 2.17 8.63
C ARG A 53 -16.04 3.59 8.85
N MET A 54 -15.36 4.39 9.67
CA MET A 54 -15.82 5.76 9.98
C MET A 54 -15.67 6.73 8.78
N TRP A 55 -14.73 6.47 7.88
CA TRP A 55 -14.57 7.19 6.61
C TRP A 55 -15.42 6.62 5.46
N GLY A 56 -16.20 5.56 5.71
CA GLY A 56 -17.04 4.94 4.67
C GLY A 56 -16.27 4.13 3.62
N TYR A 57 -14.99 3.81 3.88
CA TYR A 57 -14.18 2.94 3.03
C TYR A 57 -14.65 1.48 3.08
N LEU A 58 -15.19 1.04 4.22
CA LEU A 58 -15.87 -0.26 4.35
C LEU A 58 -17.38 -0.02 4.48
N THR A 59 -18.16 -0.83 3.76
CA THR A 59 -19.62 -0.69 3.61
C THR A 59 -20.43 -1.15 4.82
N GLU A 60 -19.77 -1.69 5.85
CA GLU A 60 -20.42 -2.10 7.10
C GLU A 60 -20.80 -0.87 7.94
N PRO A 61 -22.09 -0.61 8.19
CA PRO A 61 -22.50 0.53 9.00
C PRO A 61 -22.08 0.28 10.46
N VAL A 62 -21.19 1.12 10.97
CA VAL A 62 -20.79 1.09 12.38
C VAL A 62 -20.90 2.50 12.95
N THR A 63 -21.79 2.69 13.92
CA THR A 63 -21.83 3.91 14.72
C THR A 63 -20.55 4.00 15.56
N PRO A 64 -19.74 5.05 15.40
CA PRO A 64 -18.52 5.21 16.20
C PRO A 64 -18.85 5.25 17.69
N ARG A 65 -18.07 4.52 18.49
CA ARG A 65 -18.20 4.59 19.96
C ARG A 65 -17.80 5.99 20.43
N LYS A 66 -18.45 6.51 21.48
CA LYS A 66 -18.08 7.81 22.08
C LYS A 66 -16.58 7.89 22.41
N THR A 67 -16.00 6.80 22.90
CA THR A 67 -14.56 6.72 23.20
C THR A 67 -13.68 7.00 21.98
N THR A 68 -14.09 6.54 20.79
CA THR A 68 -13.39 6.82 19.53
C THR A 68 -13.48 8.30 19.19
N LEU A 69 -14.65 8.90 19.38
CA LEU A 69 -14.89 10.33 19.16
C LEU A 69 -14.10 11.20 20.14
N ASP A 70 -14.01 10.80 21.42
CA ASP A 70 -13.24 11.50 22.45
C ASP A 70 -11.75 11.53 22.10
N VAL A 71 -11.18 10.39 21.68
CA VAL A 71 -9.78 10.30 21.25
C VAL A 71 -9.51 11.18 20.03
N LEU A 72 -10.42 11.22 19.06
CA LEU A 72 -10.25 12.07 17.87
C LEU A 72 -10.42 13.55 18.19
N ALA A 73 -11.35 13.91 19.07
CA ALA A 73 -11.48 15.27 19.57
C ALA A 73 -10.18 15.73 20.25
N GLN A 74 -9.54 14.86 21.05
CA GLN A 74 -8.22 15.11 21.63
C GLN A 74 -7.13 15.26 20.58
N TYR A 75 -7.14 14.42 19.55
CA TYR A 75 -6.20 14.53 18.45
C TYR A 75 -6.27 15.91 17.76
N VAL A 76 -7.48 16.45 17.58
CA VAL A 76 -7.70 17.78 16.98
C VAL A 76 -7.70 18.93 18.00
N GLY A 77 -7.26 18.70 19.24
CA GLY A 77 -7.00 19.74 20.25
C GLY A 77 -8.14 20.09 21.20
N TYR A 78 -9.25 19.33 21.20
CA TYR A 78 -10.37 19.49 22.14
C TYR A 78 -10.23 18.50 23.31
N LYS A 79 -10.88 18.80 24.44
CA LYS A 79 -10.78 17.92 25.63
C LYS A 79 -11.39 16.52 25.39
N ASP A 80 -12.55 16.49 24.75
CA ASP A 80 -13.38 15.31 24.50
C ASP A 80 -14.45 15.65 23.44
N TRP A 81 -15.26 14.68 23.05
CA TRP A 81 -16.32 14.84 22.06
C TRP A 81 -17.37 15.89 22.46
N ASP A 82 -17.66 15.99 23.76
CA ASP A 82 -18.67 16.92 24.26
C ASP A 82 -18.15 18.37 24.19
N ALA A 83 -16.84 18.58 24.37
CA ALA A 83 -16.20 19.87 24.13
C ALA A 83 -16.15 20.23 22.63
N PHE A 84 -15.96 19.23 21.75
CA PHE A 84 -15.95 19.43 20.29
C PHE A 84 -17.32 19.85 19.74
N THR A 85 -18.40 19.34 20.32
CA THR A 85 -19.77 19.55 19.80
C THR A 85 -20.48 20.79 20.37
N GLN A 86 -19.83 21.57 21.22
CA GLN A 86 -20.37 22.81 21.75
C GLN A 86 -20.31 23.94 20.70
N LYS A 87 -21.44 24.62 20.47
CA LYS A 87 -21.56 25.74 19.53
C LYS A 87 -20.77 26.96 20.05
N GLU A 88 -19.68 27.28 19.36
CA GLU A 88 -18.65 28.33 19.57
C GLU A 88 -19.18 29.80 19.71
N PRO A 89 -18.36 30.81 20.14
CA PRO A 89 -16.90 30.94 19.99
C PRO A 89 -16.11 31.38 21.24
N ASP A 90 -14.86 30.89 21.39
CA ASP A 90 -13.73 31.72 21.83
C ASP A 90 -12.38 30.96 21.73
N THR A 91 -11.50 31.52 20.89
CA THR A 91 -10.04 31.71 20.99
C THR A 91 -9.18 30.70 21.78
N PRO A 92 -8.05 30.19 21.23
CA PRO A 92 -7.18 29.22 21.90
C PRO A 92 -6.65 29.73 23.26
N SER A 93 -6.89 28.94 24.31
CA SER A 93 -6.39 29.18 25.67
C SER A 93 -4.89 28.88 25.74
N TYR A 94 -4.07 29.89 25.44
CA TYR A 94 -2.65 29.88 25.80
C TYR A 94 -2.51 30.06 27.32
N SER A 95 -2.12 29.00 28.02
CA SER A 95 -1.74 29.05 29.42
C SER A 95 -0.51 29.95 29.60
N SER A 96 -0.67 31.06 30.32
CA SER A 96 0.39 32.01 30.67
C SER A 96 0.82 31.84 32.13
N ALA A 97 2.13 31.84 32.38
CA ALA A 97 2.73 31.91 33.72
C ALA A 97 3.36 33.31 33.96
N PRO A 98 3.46 33.79 35.22
CA PRO A 98 3.60 35.21 35.56
C PRO A 98 5.04 35.78 35.50
N PRO A 99 5.22 37.12 35.51
CA PRO A 99 6.54 37.76 35.41
C PRO A 99 7.24 37.86 36.78
N VAL A 100 8.52 37.47 36.84
CA VAL A 100 9.41 37.71 37.99
C VAL A 100 10.32 38.91 37.73
N ARG A 101 10.43 39.76 38.76
CA ARG A 101 11.15 41.04 38.81
C ARG A 101 12.67 40.90 38.59
N LYS A 102 13.27 41.86 37.89
CA LYS A 102 14.73 41.94 37.67
C LYS A 102 15.46 42.47 38.92
N SER A 103 16.41 41.70 39.44
CA SER A 103 17.54 42.22 40.23
C SER A 103 18.80 42.17 39.36
N GLY A 104 19.55 43.27 39.29
CA GLY A 104 20.70 43.39 38.40
C GLY A 104 21.89 42.56 38.88
N LEU A 105 22.23 41.49 38.15
CA LEU A 105 23.51 40.81 38.28
C LEU A 105 24.60 41.50 37.43
N SER A 106 25.81 41.53 37.96
CA SER A 106 27.02 42.04 37.32
C SER A 106 27.19 41.52 35.88
N ARG A 107 27.57 42.41 34.96
CA ARG A 107 27.77 42.13 33.53
C ARG A 107 28.71 40.95 33.25
N VAL A 108 29.65 40.67 34.16
CA VAL A 108 30.58 39.53 34.05
C VAL A 108 29.89 38.19 34.30
N PHE A 109 28.97 38.14 35.26
CA PHE A 109 28.20 36.92 35.56
C PHE A 109 27.22 36.58 34.42
N LEU A 110 26.65 37.61 33.80
CA LEU A 110 25.81 37.49 32.60
C LEU A 110 26.56 36.89 31.41
N ILE A 111 27.83 37.26 31.21
CA ILE A 111 28.66 36.71 30.13
C ILE A 111 28.99 35.23 30.37
N VAL A 112 29.38 34.86 31.59
CA VAL A 112 29.72 33.46 31.94
C VAL A 112 28.50 32.55 31.81
N LEU A 113 27.33 32.99 32.28
CA LEU A 113 26.08 32.26 32.08
C LEU A 113 25.71 32.11 30.61
N LEU A 114 25.96 33.14 29.79
CA LEU A 114 25.64 33.10 28.37
C LEU A 114 26.56 32.12 27.62
N VAL A 115 27.85 32.07 27.93
CA VAL A 115 28.77 31.08 27.36
C VAL A 115 28.41 29.66 27.79
N ALA A 116 28.12 29.45 29.08
CA ALA A 116 27.68 28.14 29.57
C ALA A 116 26.37 27.68 28.92
N LEU A 117 25.43 28.61 28.70
CA LEU A 117 24.17 28.35 27.99
C LEU A 117 24.43 28.00 26.52
N VAL A 118 25.32 28.71 25.82
CA VAL A 118 25.69 28.41 24.44
C VAL A 118 26.35 27.03 24.33
N CYS A 119 27.25 26.67 25.26
CA CYS A 119 27.86 25.34 25.30
C CYS A 119 26.82 24.24 25.59
N LEU A 120 25.89 24.49 26.53
CA LEU A 120 24.81 23.55 26.83
C LEU A 120 23.87 23.37 25.65
N ILE A 121 23.48 24.46 24.98
CA ILE A 121 22.70 24.42 23.74
C ILE A 121 23.45 23.65 22.67
N GLY A 122 24.75 23.92 22.47
CA GLY A 122 25.59 23.18 21.52
C GLY A 122 25.63 21.68 21.80
N LEU A 123 25.76 21.27 23.07
CA LEU A 123 25.74 19.86 23.47
C LEU A 123 24.35 19.23 23.29
N LEU A 124 23.28 19.96 23.58
CA LEU A 124 21.90 19.50 23.35
C LEU A 124 21.60 19.36 21.86
N LEU A 125 22.09 20.29 21.02
CA LEU A 125 21.98 20.24 19.57
C LEU A 125 22.79 19.08 18.97
N LEU A 126 24.01 18.83 19.46
CA LEU A 126 24.82 17.68 19.06
C LEU A 126 24.18 16.34 19.47
N ARG A 127 23.58 16.29 20.67
CA ARG A 127 22.83 15.11 21.14
C ARG A 127 21.56 14.88 20.32
N ASN A 128 20.80 15.95 20.01
CA ASN A 128 19.64 15.87 19.15
C ASN A 128 20.01 15.48 17.72
N CYS A 129 21.12 15.98 17.17
CA CYS A 129 21.57 15.63 15.83
C CYS A 129 21.98 14.15 15.74
N ARG A 130 22.72 13.64 16.74
CA ARG A 130 23.05 12.19 16.83
C ARG A 130 21.82 11.31 17.03
N MET A 131 20.86 11.76 17.86
CA MET A 131 19.62 11.02 18.11
C MET A 131 18.71 11.02 16.88
N SER A 132 18.60 12.16 16.18
CA SER A 132 17.87 12.30 14.92
C SER A 132 18.44 11.34 13.88
N ASN A 133 19.77 11.35 13.65
CA ASN A 133 20.39 10.44 12.68
C ASN A 133 20.15 8.97 13.02
N ARG A 134 20.14 8.62 14.32
CA ARG A 134 19.85 7.25 14.77
C ARG A 134 18.38 6.87 14.59
N LEU A 135 17.45 7.76 14.91
CA LEU A 135 16.02 7.58 14.67
C LEU A 135 15.74 7.43 13.17
N THR A 136 16.31 8.29 12.33
CA THR A 136 16.21 8.19 10.87
C THR A 136 16.73 6.85 10.37
N SER A 137 17.90 6.37 10.83
CA SER A 137 18.40 5.04 10.41
C SER A 137 17.50 3.88 10.86
N ILE A 138 16.85 4.01 12.03
CA ILE A 138 15.94 2.98 12.55
C ILE A 138 14.64 3.01 11.74
N THR A 139 14.08 4.18 11.47
CA THR A 139 12.87 4.32 10.66
C THR A 139 13.12 3.85 9.23
N ASP A 140 14.26 4.20 8.62
CA ASP A 140 14.64 3.72 7.29
C ASP A 140 14.74 2.20 7.27
N SER A 141 15.38 1.60 8.30
CA SER A 141 15.49 0.15 8.41
C SER A 141 14.14 -0.53 8.65
N LEU A 142 13.23 0.08 9.41
CA LEU A 142 11.90 -0.43 9.66
C LEU A 142 11.02 -0.30 8.40
N GLU A 143 11.05 0.82 7.71
CA GLU A 143 10.35 1.01 6.43
C GLU A 143 10.86 0.00 5.40
N THR A 144 12.18 -0.17 5.28
CA THR A 144 12.80 -1.14 4.37
C THR A 144 12.34 -2.57 4.70
N VAL A 145 12.40 -2.99 5.98
CA VAL A 145 11.93 -4.32 6.41
C VAL A 145 10.43 -4.50 6.19
N THR A 146 9.62 -3.45 6.41
CA THR A 146 8.18 -3.53 6.15
C THR A 146 7.86 -3.62 4.67
N ASN A 147 8.55 -2.87 3.81
CA ASN A 147 8.39 -2.97 2.35
C ASN A 147 8.80 -4.35 1.84
N ASP A 148 9.93 -4.88 2.33
CA ASP A 148 10.45 -6.17 1.88
C ASP A 148 9.48 -7.33 2.13
N LYS A 149 8.68 -7.25 3.21
CA LYS A 149 7.66 -8.25 3.55
C LYS A 149 6.55 -8.36 2.50
N TYR A 150 6.26 -7.29 1.77
CA TYR A 150 5.16 -7.23 0.81
C TYR A 150 5.62 -7.25 -0.64
N VAL A 151 6.89 -7.57 -0.89
CA VAL A 151 7.43 -7.72 -2.24
C VAL A 151 7.56 -9.20 -2.58
N ILE A 152 6.86 -9.64 -3.62
CA ILE A 152 7.08 -10.97 -4.22
C ILE A 152 8.25 -10.86 -5.19
N ARG A 153 9.22 -11.77 -5.11
CA ARG A 153 10.46 -11.73 -5.91
C ARG A 153 10.60 -12.94 -6.83
N LEU A 154 11.23 -12.73 -7.99
CA LEU A 154 11.51 -13.76 -8.99
C LEU A 154 12.03 -15.06 -8.35
N GLY A 155 11.39 -16.17 -8.68
CA GLY A 155 11.75 -17.49 -8.17
C GLY A 155 11.07 -17.90 -6.86
N GLN A 156 10.33 -17.00 -6.19
CA GLN A 156 9.55 -17.35 -5.01
C GLN A 156 8.46 -18.38 -5.34
N THR A 157 8.27 -19.38 -4.48
CA THR A 157 7.39 -20.51 -4.75
C THR A 157 6.12 -20.51 -3.89
N PHE A 158 5.03 -21.05 -4.44
CA PHE A 158 3.70 -21.16 -3.82
C PHE A 158 3.16 -22.56 -4.07
N SER A 159 2.48 -23.15 -3.10
CA SER A 159 2.03 -24.55 -3.20
C SER A 159 0.73 -24.68 -3.98
N THR A 160 -0.16 -23.69 -3.84
CA THR A 160 -1.52 -23.72 -4.40
C THR A 160 -1.88 -22.39 -5.08
N TYR A 161 -2.98 -22.41 -5.84
CA TYR A 161 -3.61 -21.20 -6.36
C TYR A 161 -3.97 -20.23 -5.23
N ASP A 162 -4.55 -20.74 -4.13
CA ASP A 162 -4.97 -19.94 -2.98
C ASP A 162 -3.80 -19.16 -2.37
N ASP A 163 -2.62 -19.79 -2.29
CA ASP A 163 -1.44 -19.19 -1.64
C ASP A 163 -1.07 -17.84 -2.25
N TYR A 164 -1.08 -17.73 -3.59
CA TYR A 164 -0.72 -16.48 -4.26
C TYR A 164 -1.94 -15.60 -4.58
N LEU A 165 -3.12 -16.16 -4.84
CA LEU A 165 -4.32 -15.36 -5.13
C LEU A 165 -4.77 -14.54 -3.91
N ASN A 166 -4.63 -15.11 -2.70
CA ASN A 166 -4.95 -14.42 -1.46
C ASN A 166 -4.11 -13.15 -1.24
N LEU A 167 -2.89 -13.08 -1.80
CA LEU A 167 -2.04 -11.88 -1.73
C LEU A 167 -2.67 -10.67 -2.44
N PHE A 168 -3.52 -10.93 -3.42
CA PHE A 168 -4.24 -9.92 -4.20
C PHE A 168 -5.71 -9.76 -3.75
N GLY A 169 -6.10 -10.41 -2.65
CA GLY A 169 -7.49 -10.40 -2.18
C GLY A 169 -8.46 -11.16 -3.09
N ILE A 170 -7.97 -12.14 -3.85
CA ILE A 170 -8.77 -12.93 -4.79
C ILE A 170 -9.11 -14.28 -4.16
N THR A 171 -10.40 -14.61 -4.14
CA THR A 171 -10.87 -15.98 -3.93
C THR A 171 -11.08 -16.63 -5.29
N PRO A 172 -10.38 -17.74 -5.62
CA PRO A 172 -10.49 -18.35 -6.94
C PRO A 172 -11.91 -18.82 -7.28
N ASP A 173 -12.30 -18.65 -8.54
CA ASP A 173 -13.50 -19.25 -9.12
C ASP A 173 -13.17 -20.60 -9.80
N ASP A 174 -14.05 -21.10 -10.68
CA ASP A 174 -13.85 -22.35 -11.44
C ASP A 174 -12.63 -22.31 -12.39
N ARG A 175 -12.00 -21.15 -12.62
CA ARG A 175 -10.84 -20.95 -13.51
C ARG A 175 -9.69 -20.27 -12.76
N PRO A 176 -9.11 -20.92 -11.73
CA PRO A 176 -8.11 -20.29 -10.85
C PRO A 176 -6.80 -19.91 -11.56
N TRP A 177 -6.53 -20.46 -12.75
CA TRP A 177 -5.32 -20.20 -13.54
C TRP A 177 -5.27 -18.81 -14.19
N ALA A 178 -6.36 -18.04 -14.19
CA ALA A 178 -6.36 -16.66 -14.68
C ALA A 178 -7.45 -15.84 -14.00
N GLN A 179 -7.06 -14.88 -13.18
CA GLN A 179 -7.99 -14.00 -12.45
C GLN A 179 -7.65 -12.53 -12.72
N PRO A 180 -8.64 -11.65 -12.96
CA PRO A 180 -8.37 -10.23 -13.02
C PRO A 180 -7.98 -9.71 -11.63
N LEU A 181 -7.06 -8.76 -11.58
CA LEU A 181 -6.75 -8.05 -10.35
C LEU A 181 -7.95 -7.16 -9.94
N PRO A 182 -8.44 -7.21 -8.69
CA PRO A 182 -9.53 -6.36 -8.25
C PRO A 182 -9.22 -4.87 -8.46
N GLY A 183 -10.12 -4.15 -9.14
CA GLY A 183 -9.91 -2.74 -9.52
C GLY A 183 -9.12 -2.51 -10.80
N HIS A 184 -8.46 -3.54 -11.35
CA HIS A 184 -7.56 -3.44 -12.51
C HIS A 184 -7.86 -4.56 -13.55
N PRO A 185 -8.94 -4.44 -14.34
CA PRO A 185 -9.46 -5.53 -15.17
C PRO A 185 -8.57 -5.92 -16.37
N GLU A 186 -7.51 -5.17 -16.65
CA GLU A 186 -6.50 -5.52 -17.65
C GLU A 186 -5.18 -6.03 -17.05
N ILE A 187 -5.12 -6.21 -15.74
CA ILE A 187 -4.03 -6.90 -15.06
C ILE A 187 -4.54 -8.29 -14.68
N CYS A 188 -3.89 -9.32 -15.19
CA CYS A 188 -4.23 -10.70 -14.92
C CYS A 188 -3.22 -11.30 -13.93
N ILE A 189 -3.72 -11.90 -12.86
CA ILE A 189 -2.96 -12.83 -12.03
C ILE A 189 -3.02 -14.19 -12.74
N TRP A 190 -1.92 -14.56 -13.37
CA TRP A 190 -1.84 -15.65 -14.33
C TRP A 190 -1.07 -16.84 -13.75
N GLY A 191 -1.70 -18.00 -13.69
CA GLY A 191 -1.17 -19.25 -13.17
C GLY A 191 -1.07 -20.36 -14.22
N PRO A 192 -0.30 -20.19 -15.30
CA PRO A 192 -0.18 -21.21 -16.34
C PRO A 192 0.55 -22.45 -15.83
N GLU A 193 0.41 -23.55 -16.57
CA GLU A 193 1.20 -24.76 -16.36
C GLU A 193 2.28 -24.87 -17.44
N PHE A 194 3.51 -25.12 -16.99
CA PHE A 194 4.64 -25.37 -17.87
C PHE A 194 4.39 -26.67 -18.64
N HIS A 195 4.51 -26.62 -19.96
CA HIS A 195 4.13 -27.73 -20.86
C HIS A 195 2.69 -28.24 -20.65
N ASN A 196 1.73 -27.33 -20.46
CA ASN A 196 0.31 -27.71 -20.49
C ASN A 196 -0.06 -28.43 -21.80
N ALA A 197 -0.91 -29.44 -21.71
CA ALA A 197 -1.24 -30.32 -22.83
C ALA A 197 -1.90 -29.63 -24.03
N HIS A 198 -2.55 -28.47 -23.81
CA HIS A 198 -3.31 -27.77 -24.85
C HIS A 198 -2.81 -26.33 -25.09
N TRP A 199 -2.53 -25.59 -24.01
CA TRP A 199 -2.06 -24.22 -24.06
C TRP A 199 -0.58 -24.18 -23.69
N HIS A 200 0.28 -24.36 -24.68
CA HIS A 200 1.72 -24.43 -24.50
C HIS A 200 2.24 -23.09 -23.97
N ASN A 201 3.13 -23.14 -22.98
CA ASN A 201 3.74 -21.97 -22.33
C ASN A 201 5.25 -22.19 -22.27
N ASP A 202 5.91 -22.04 -23.41
CA ASP A 202 7.30 -22.47 -23.58
C ASP A 202 8.30 -21.33 -23.36
N GLY A 203 9.49 -21.68 -22.87
CA GLY A 203 10.55 -20.72 -22.60
C GLY A 203 11.80 -21.43 -22.06
N ASN A 204 12.79 -20.65 -21.62
CA ASN A 204 14.00 -21.21 -21.01
C ASN A 204 13.83 -21.32 -19.47
N PRO A 205 13.61 -22.52 -18.91
CA PRO A 205 13.41 -22.69 -17.47
C PRO A 205 14.67 -22.42 -16.64
N ASP A 206 15.87 -22.63 -17.20
CA ASP A 206 17.14 -22.38 -16.51
C ASP A 206 17.35 -20.89 -16.22
N SER A 207 16.76 -20.03 -17.05
CA SER A 207 16.76 -18.57 -16.89
C SER A 207 15.46 -18.03 -16.28
N LEU A 208 14.64 -18.90 -15.67
CA LEU A 208 13.31 -18.56 -15.14
C LEU A 208 12.42 -17.86 -16.18
N MET A 209 12.45 -18.32 -17.44
CA MET A 209 11.53 -17.91 -18.50
C MET A 209 11.50 -16.39 -18.77
N PRO A 210 12.61 -15.74 -19.18
CA PRO A 210 12.61 -14.29 -19.48
C PRO A 210 11.60 -13.91 -20.56
N THR A 211 11.26 -14.87 -21.42
CA THR A 211 10.13 -14.82 -22.33
C THR A 211 9.28 -16.09 -22.16
N ILE A 212 7.98 -15.97 -22.37
CA ILE A 212 7.05 -17.10 -22.45
C ILE A 212 6.37 -17.04 -23.82
N THR A 213 6.45 -18.12 -24.58
CA THR A 213 5.76 -18.29 -25.86
C THR A 213 4.49 -19.08 -25.62
N GLU A 214 3.34 -18.41 -25.77
CA GLU A 214 2.02 -18.98 -25.54
C GLU A 214 1.31 -19.28 -26.87
N TYR A 215 0.81 -20.50 -27.04
CA TYR A 215 0.01 -20.91 -28.19
C TYR A 215 -0.86 -22.13 -27.87
N TRP A 216 -1.96 -22.26 -28.60
CA TRP A 216 -2.82 -23.43 -28.51
C TRP A 216 -2.45 -24.47 -29.56
N TYR A 217 -2.23 -25.71 -29.13
CA TYR A 217 -2.03 -26.85 -30.02
C TYR A 217 -2.30 -28.18 -29.30
N VAL A 218 -2.87 -29.14 -30.02
CA VAL A 218 -3.02 -30.53 -29.58
C VAL A 218 -2.67 -31.43 -30.76
N GLU A 219 -1.97 -32.54 -30.50
CA GLU A 219 -1.65 -33.51 -31.53
C GLU A 219 -2.93 -34.04 -32.19
N GLY A 220 -2.95 -34.07 -33.53
CA GLY A 220 -4.12 -34.50 -34.31
C GLY A 220 -5.26 -33.48 -34.41
N ALA A 221 -5.11 -32.27 -33.85
CA ALA A 221 -6.09 -31.21 -34.04
C ALA A 221 -6.19 -30.77 -35.50
N ASP A 222 -7.40 -30.41 -35.93
CA ASP A 222 -7.65 -29.81 -37.24
C ASP A 222 -6.84 -28.50 -37.42
N PRO A 223 -6.06 -28.33 -38.50
CA PRO A 223 -5.22 -27.15 -38.69
C PRO A 223 -5.98 -25.82 -38.70
N GLU A 224 -7.22 -25.80 -39.21
CA GLU A 224 -8.02 -24.58 -39.24
C GLU A 224 -8.49 -24.21 -37.84
N THR A 225 -8.86 -25.20 -37.01
CA THR A 225 -9.18 -24.99 -35.59
C THR A 225 -7.99 -24.43 -34.81
N VAL A 226 -6.78 -24.96 -35.04
CA VAL A 226 -5.54 -24.43 -34.45
C VAL A 226 -5.33 -22.97 -34.88
N ARG A 227 -5.49 -22.69 -36.17
CA ARG A 227 -5.30 -21.34 -36.74
C ARG A 227 -6.29 -20.34 -36.13
N LEU A 228 -7.58 -20.66 -36.12
CA LEU A 228 -8.63 -19.77 -35.62
C LEU A 228 -8.47 -19.48 -34.13
N ARG A 229 -8.17 -20.49 -33.31
CA ARG A 229 -7.95 -20.28 -31.87
C ARG A 229 -6.79 -19.33 -31.59
N ASN A 230 -5.66 -19.51 -32.27
CA ASN A 230 -4.50 -18.64 -32.06
C ASN A 230 -4.74 -17.21 -32.61
N ILE A 231 -5.48 -17.06 -33.72
CA ILE A 231 -5.91 -15.75 -34.24
C ILE A 231 -6.80 -15.03 -33.25
N ASP A 232 -7.82 -15.70 -32.72
CA ASP A 232 -8.77 -15.09 -31.78
C ASP A 232 -8.05 -14.64 -30.51
N HIS A 233 -7.14 -15.49 -29.99
CA HIS A 233 -6.32 -15.19 -28.81
C HIS A 233 -5.40 -13.99 -29.04
N TYR A 234 -4.68 -13.97 -30.15
CA TYR A 234 -3.82 -12.85 -30.54
C TYR A 234 -4.61 -11.55 -30.70
N THR A 235 -5.76 -11.61 -31.39
CA THR A 235 -6.60 -10.45 -31.64
C THR A 235 -7.11 -9.88 -30.32
N TYR A 236 -7.59 -10.73 -29.41
CA TYR A 236 -8.07 -10.33 -28.09
C TYR A 236 -6.97 -9.62 -27.27
N LEU A 237 -5.78 -10.24 -27.16
CA LEU A 237 -4.71 -9.73 -26.31
C LEU A 237 -4.04 -8.48 -26.87
N ARG A 238 -3.88 -8.39 -28.20
CA ARG A 238 -3.23 -7.26 -28.87
C ARG A 238 -3.88 -5.92 -28.53
N TYR A 239 -5.20 -5.88 -28.31
CA TYR A 239 -5.91 -4.64 -28.01
C TYR A 239 -6.07 -4.36 -26.51
N ARG A 240 -6.06 -5.40 -25.67
CA ARG A 240 -6.27 -5.26 -24.21
C ARG A 240 -5.06 -4.66 -23.49
N LYS A 241 -3.85 -4.80 -24.07
CA LYS A 241 -2.58 -4.43 -23.41
C LYS A 241 -2.50 -5.04 -22.01
N GLU A 242 -2.80 -6.33 -21.94
CA GLU A 242 -2.85 -7.07 -20.70
C GLU A 242 -1.46 -7.15 -20.07
N LEU A 243 -1.39 -6.93 -18.76
CA LEU A 243 -0.20 -7.20 -17.96
C LEU A 243 -0.46 -8.47 -17.14
N ARG A 244 0.51 -9.39 -17.11
CA ARG A 244 0.36 -10.65 -16.39
C ARG A 244 1.33 -10.73 -15.22
N VAL A 245 0.80 -10.82 -14.00
CA VAL A 245 1.55 -11.21 -12.81
C VAL A 245 1.60 -12.73 -12.79
N THR A 246 2.77 -13.31 -13.06
CA THR A 246 2.86 -14.70 -13.53
C THR A 246 3.41 -15.66 -12.48
N PHE A 247 2.67 -16.74 -12.23
CA PHE A 247 2.98 -17.83 -11.30
C PHE A 247 2.95 -19.16 -12.07
N MET A 248 4.09 -19.61 -12.59
CA MET A 248 4.15 -20.81 -13.44
C MET A 248 4.14 -22.08 -12.60
N LYS A 249 3.14 -22.94 -12.79
CA LYS A 249 3.10 -24.28 -12.20
C LYS A 249 4.05 -25.22 -12.94
N GLY A 250 4.72 -26.12 -12.23
CA GLY A 250 5.41 -27.23 -12.88
C GLY A 250 6.79 -26.88 -13.45
N LEU A 251 7.36 -25.72 -13.12
CA LEU A 251 8.63 -25.28 -13.72
C LEU A 251 9.84 -26.11 -13.25
N ARG A 252 9.82 -26.54 -11.97
CA ARG A 252 10.89 -27.35 -11.35
C ARG A 252 10.33 -28.55 -10.59
N ASP A 253 9.20 -28.35 -9.91
CA ASP A 253 8.47 -29.34 -9.14
C ASP A 253 6.96 -29.07 -9.27
N SER A 254 6.14 -29.64 -8.39
CA SER A 254 4.68 -29.45 -8.42
C SER A 254 4.20 -28.07 -7.95
N THR A 255 5.09 -27.17 -7.53
CA THR A 255 4.74 -25.83 -7.03
C THR A 255 4.56 -24.82 -8.17
N PHE A 256 4.04 -23.65 -7.80
CA PHE A 256 3.99 -22.45 -8.63
C PHE A 256 5.22 -21.60 -8.33
N THR A 257 5.92 -21.15 -9.36
CA THR A 257 7.06 -20.22 -9.24
C THR A 257 6.63 -18.85 -9.75
N PHE A 258 6.79 -17.80 -8.94
CA PHE A 258 6.62 -16.43 -9.41
C PHE A 258 7.72 -16.07 -10.40
N LEU A 259 7.31 -15.66 -11.60
CA LEU A 259 8.21 -15.33 -12.70
C LEU A 259 8.28 -13.84 -13.00
N GLY A 260 7.61 -13.00 -12.21
CA GLY A 260 7.56 -11.57 -12.47
C GLY A 260 6.34 -11.16 -13.28
N LEU A 261 6.43 -9.95 -13.83
CA LEU A 261 5.37 -9.29 -14.58
C LEU A 261 5.70 -9.35 -16.06
N TYR A 262 4.71 -9.66 -16.89
CA TYR A 262 4.88 -9.86 -18.32
C TYR A 262 3.93 -8.97 -19.11
N SER A 263 4.44 -8.45 -20.22
CA SER A 263 3.65 -7.75 -21.24
C SER A 263 3.89 -8.38 -22.60
N MET A 264 2.90 -8.30 -23.49
CA MET A 264 3.00 -8.85 -24.84
C MET A 264 4.05 -8.08 -25.64
N ASP A 265 4.99 -8.80 -26.26
CA ASP A 265 5.90 -8.24 -27.25
C ASP A 265 5.20 -8.19 -28.62
N HIS A 266 4.84 -6.99 -29.06
CA HIS A 266 4.12 -6.77 -30.32
C HIS A 266 4.94 -7.04 -31.59
N GLN A 267 6.27 -7.13 -31.49
CA GLN A 267 7.15 -7.41 -32.62
C GLN A 267 7.39 -8.91 -32.78
N LEU A 268 7.48 -9.64 -31.66
CA LEU A 268 7.73 -11.08 -31.65
C LEU A 268 6.45 -11.93 -31.68
N SER A 269 5.31 -11.35 -31.30
CA SER A 269 4.01 -12.01 -31.37
C SER A 269 3.38 -11.92 -32.75
N ASP A 270 2.65 -12.96 -33.14
CA ASP A 270 1.88 -13.02 -34.37
C ASP A 270 0.59 -13.86 -34.17
N THR A 271 -0.15 -14.09 -35.25
CA THR A 271 -1.42 -14.83 -35.19
C THR A 271 -1.29 -16.32 -34.84
N ASN A 272 -0.08 -16.86 -34.77
CA ASN A 272 0.17 -18.25 -34.40
C ASN A 272 0.62 -18.40 -32.94
N ARG A 273 1.18 -17.34 -32.34
CA ARG A 273 1.73 -17.38 -30.98
C ARG A 273 1.85 -15.99 -30.36
N ILE A 274 1.74 -15.94 -29.04
CA ILE A 274 2.01 -14.75 -28.23
C ILE A 274 3.38 -14.89 -27.58
N VAL A 275 4.18 -13.85 -27.65
CA VAL A 275 5.44 -13.77 -26.90
C VAL A 275 5.24 -12.79 -25.77
N TRP A 276 5.27 -13.29 -24.54
CA TRP A 276 5.25 -12.52 -23.33
C TRP A 276 6.69 -12.21 -22.90
N GLN A 277 7.02 -10.93 -22.77
CA GLN A 277 8.33 -10.46 -22.31
C GLN A 277 8.23 -10.04 -20.84
N ARG A 278 9.14 -10.53 -19.99
CA ARG A 278 9.22 -10.09 -18.60
C ARG A 278 9.62 -8.61 -18.55
N VAL A 279 8.86 -7.79 -17.83
CA VAL A 279 9.07 -6.34 -17.67
C VAL A 279 9.42 -5.93 -16.25
N ALA A 280 9.15 -6.78 -15.25
CA ALA A 280 9.61 -6.61 -13.87
C ALA A 280 9.81 -7.98 -13.20
N GLU A 281 10.75 -8.05 -12.25
CA GLU A 281 11.11 -9.26 -11.50
C GLU A 281 10.53 -9.27 -10.09
N GLU A 282 9.82 -8.22 -9.72
CA GLU A 282 9.28 -7.98 -8.40
C GLU A 282 7.85 -7.44 -8.49
N CYS A 283 7.02 -7.79 -7.53
CA CYS A 283 5.67 -7.26 -7.37
C CYS A 283 5.50 -6.72 -5.95
N ASP A 284 5.36 -5.39 -5.83
CA ASP A 284 5.04 -4.74 -4.55
C ASP A 284 3.53 -4.77 -4.33
N LEU A 285 3.10 -5.54 -3.33
CA LEU A 285 1.70 -5.74 -2.97
C LEU A 285 1.09 -4.50 -2.28
N THR A 286 1.89 -3.51 -1.87
CA THR A 286 1.41 -2.28 -1.24
C THR A 286 1.03 -1.19 -2.25
N HIS A 287 1.53 -1.27 -3.48
CA HIS A 287 1.34 -0.27 -4.53
C HIS A 287 0.87 -0.87 -5.86
N LEU A 288 -0.21 -1.65 -5.83
CA LEU A 288 -0.73 -2.36 -7.02
C LEU A 288 -1.15 -1.41 -8.16
N ASP A 289 -1.54 -0.17 -7.86
CA ASP A 289 -1.84 0.85 -8.89
C ASP A 289 -0.64 1.14 -9.81
N TYR A 290 0.59 0.97 -9.31
CA TYR A 290 1.79 1.21 -10.10
C TYR A 290 1.94 0.22 -11.26
N LEU A 291 1.33 -0.97 -11.14
CA LEU A 291 1.41 -2.00 -12.17
C LEU A 291 0.82 -1.53 -13.51
N GLU A 292 -0.17 -0.63 -13.48
CA GLU A 292 -0.74 -0.03 -14.69
C GLU A 292 0.31 0.66 -15.58
N GLN A 293 1.37 1.20 -14.97
CA GLN A 293 2.45 1.89 -15.69
C GLN A 293 3.35 0.93 -16.47
N LEU A 294 3.29 -0.37 -16.17
CA LEU A 294 4.08 -1.40 -16.83
C LEU A 294 3.38 -2.00 -18.06
N ARG A 295 2.09 -1.68 -18.28
CA ARG A 295 1.35 -2.06 -19.49
C ARG A 295 1.92 -1.31 -20.69
N ARG A 296 2.31 -2.03 -21.74
CA ARG A 296 2.85 -1.47 -22.98
C ARG A 296 1.85 -1.66 -24.12
#